data_AF-A0A8S2G7D9-F1
#
_entry.id   AF-A0A8S2G7D9-F1
#
_cell.length_a   1.000
_cell.length_b   1.000
_cell.length_c   1.000
_cell.angle_alpha   90.00
_cell.angle_beta   90.00
_cell.angle_gamma   90.00
#
_symmetry.space_group_name_H-M   'P 1'
#
loop_
_entity.id
_entity.type
_entity.pdbx_description
1 polymer ?
#
loop_
_entity_poly.entity_id
_entity_poly.type
_entity_poly.pdbx_seq_one_letter_code
_entity_poly.pdbx_strand_id
1 'polypeptide(L)'
;MGNCTGTIGEQDHKRNIVEKSQRHSHISYREHNQQIQQRRSTTREKFDNTEWLNVTNLKPNEMDYVNHCPPQSSDQNLSNKVHGSMMGMAIGDALGASVEFRPREYLEQNPITNLQGGGTWGLKAGQWTDDTSMALCLAASLICQHGFSAYDQLVRYKWWWRKGYMSSTGHCFDIGKSTKQALDVFVRR
;
A
#
# COMPACT_ATOMS: atom_id res chain seq x y z
N MET A 1 8.47 36.09 45.51
CA MET A 1 7.52 35.04 45.04
C MET A 1 7.57 35.07 43.52
N GLY A 2 8.25 34.10 42.92
CA GLY A 2 8.52 34.05 41.47
C GLY A 2 7.36 33.42 40.70
N ASN A 3 7.03 34.03 39.56
CA ASN A 3 6.00 33.63 38.62
C ASN A 3 6.34 32.31 37.92
N CYS A 4 5.36 31.40 37.81
CA CYS A 4 5.38 30.28 36.88
C CYS A 4 4.85 30.73 35.51
N THR A 5 5.70 30.73 34.49
CA THR A 5 5.31 30.90 33.08
C THR A 5 5.12 29.52 32.44
N GLY A 6 3.86 29.22 32.09
CA GLY A 6 3.50 28.06 31.28
C GLY A 6 3.49 28.39 29.79
N THR A 7 3.95 27.41 28.99
CA THR A 7 3.61 27.13 27.58
C THR A 7 3.97 28.18 26.51
N ILE A 8 5.17 28.06 25.94
CA ILE A 8 5.57 28.72 24.66
C ILE A 8 5.90 27.68 23.55
N GLY A 9 6.11 26.39 23.87
CA GLY A 9 6.75 25.45 22.94
C GLY A 9 5.89 24.81 21.82
N GLU A 10 4.56 24.80 21.90
CA GLU A 10 3.73 23.94 21.02
C GLU A 10 3.03 24.70 19.87
N GLN A 11 2.87 26.02 20.00
CA GLN A 11 2.23 26.84 18.95
C GLN A 11 3.20 27.27 17.83
N ASP A 12 4.50 27.36 18.12
CA ASP A 12 5.50 27.83 17.14
C ASP A 12 5.83 26.79 16.05
N HIS A 13 5.70 25.50 16.33
CA HIS A 13 6.02 24.46 15.35
C HIS A 13 4.98 24.34 14.22
N LYS A 14 3.69 24.55 14.55
CA LYS A 14 2.60 24.51 13.56
C LYS A 14 2.60 25.73 12.61
N ARG A 15 3.00 26.92 13.08
CA ARG A 15 3.14 28.10 12.21
C ARG A 15 4.24 27.94 11.15
N ASN A 16 5.35 27.29 11.51
CA ASN A 16 6.53 27.11 10.66
C ASN A 16 6.27 26.23 9.42
N ILE A 17 5.41 25.21 9.52
CA ILE A 17 5.07 24.32 8.39
C ILE A 17 4.18 25.05 7.37
N VAL A 18 3.18 25.82 7.84
CA VAL A 18 2.26 26.57 6.96
C VAL A 18 3.01 27.65 6.19
N GLU A 19 3.89 28.39 6.85
CA GLU A 19 4.72 29.42 6.20
C GLU A 19 5.70 28.84 5.17
N LYS A 20 6.32 27.70 5.45
CA LYS A 20 7.21 26.99 4.49
C LYS A 20 6.45 26.46 3.27
N SER A 21 5.21 26.01 3.47
CA SER A 21 4.32 25.56 2.39
C SER A 21 3.88 26.70 1.48
N GLN A 22 3.63 27.89 2.02
CA GLN A 22 3.22 29.08 1.25
C GLN A 22 4.35 29.65 0.39
N ARG A 23 5.62 29.44 0.75
CA ARG A 23 6.75 29.84 -0.11
C ARG A 23 6.92 28.98 -1.36
N HIS A 24 6.29 27.80 -1.42
CA HIS A 24 6.35 26.88 -2.56
C HIS A 24 5.04 26.80 -3.37
N SER A 25 4.01 27.57 -3.02
CA SER A 25 2.65 27.41 -3.57
C SER A 25 2.40 28.06 -4.93
N HIS A 26 3.32 28.88 -5.45
CA HIS A 26 3.09 29.59 -6.72
C HIS A 26 3.25 28.71 -7.97
N ILE A 27 3.92 27.56 -7.88
CA ILE A 27 4.22 26.70 -9.05
C ILE A 27 3.27 25.49 -9.15
N SER A 28 2.69 25.00 -8.05
CA SER A 28 2.08 23.66 -8.03
C SER A 28 0.55 23.61 -8.26
N TYR A 29 -0.22 24.61 -7.80
CA TYR A 29 -1.67 24.43 -7.69
C TYR A 29 -2.50 24.71 -8.96
N ARG A 30 -2.04 25.59 -9.87
CA ARG A 30 -2.85 26.01 -11.04
C ARG A 30 -2.71 25.07 -12.24
N GLU A 31 -1.49 24.67 -12.56
CA GLU A 31 -1.19 23.82 -13.72
C GLU A 31 -1.67 22.38 -13.51
N HIS A 32 -1.55 21.87 -12.28
CA HIS A 32 -1.97 20.52 -11.92
C HIS A 32 -3.49 20.32 -12.01
N ASN A 33 -4.27 21.35 -11.65
CA ASN A 33 -5.73 21.30 -11.70
C ASN A 33 -6.30 21.34 -13.14
N GLN A 34 -5.61 22.00 -14.08
CA GLN A 34 -6.02 21.98 -15.49
C GLN A 34 -5.79 20.61 -16.15
N GLN A 35 -4.69 19.93 -15.82
CA GLN A 35 -4.41 18.58 -16.33
C GLN A 35 -5.38 17.51 -15.75
N ILE A 36 -5.80 17.66 -14.49
CA ILE A 36 -6.78 16.76 -13.86
C ILE A 36 -8.18 16.91 -14.50
N GLN A 37 -8.59 18.13 -14.86
CA GLN A 37 -9.85 18.39 -15.55
C GLN A 37 -9.87 17.76 -16.96
N GLN A 38 -8.75 17.83 -17.70
CA GLN A 38 -8.63 17.25 -19.04
C GLN A 38 -8.63 15.70 -19.05
N ARG A 39 -8.10 15.05 -18.00
CA ARG A 39 -8.12 13.58 -17.89
C ARG A 39 -9.50 13.03 -17.50
N ARG A 40 -10.32 13.83 -16.83
CA ARG A 40 -11.70 13.45 -16.45
C ARG A 40 -12.67 13.47 -17.63
N SER A 41 -12.39 14.23 -18.69
CA SER A 41 -13.25 14.27 -19.89
C SER A 41 -13.01 13.12 -20.87
N THR A 42 -11.88 12.40 -20.77
CA THR A 42 -11.52 11.31 -21.70
C THR A 42 -11.83 9.90 -21.21
N THR A 43 -11.97 9.65 -19.90
CA THR A 43 -12.17 8.28 -19.36
C THR A 43 -13.60 8.03 -18.85
N ARG A 44 -14.62 8.33 -19.66
CA ARG A 44 -16.02 7.97 -19.36
C ARG A 44 -16.49 6.83 -20.25
N GLU A 45 -15.78 5.71 -20.25
CA GLU A 45 -16.36 4.45 -20.69
C GLU A 45 -17.24 3.89 -19.55
N LYS A 46 -18.50 3.61 -19.89
CA LYS A 46 -19.48 3.05 -18.97
C LYS A 46 -19.11 1.60 -18.68
N PHE A 47 -18.74 1.34 -17.45
CA PHE A 47 -18.53 0.00 -16.93
C PHE A 47 -19.91 -0.64 -16.69
N ASP A 48 -20.18 -1.75 -17.39
CA ASP A 48 -21.39 -2.55 -17.20
C ASP A 48 -21.24 -3.40 -15.93
N ASN A 49 -22.25 -3.36 -15.06
CA ASN A 49 -22.18 -3.94 -13.73
C ASN A 49 -22.80 -5.35 -13.60
N THR A 50 -23.05 -6.02 -14.72
CA THR A 50 -23.82 -7.27 -14.72
C THR A 50 -22.98 -8.56 -14.56
N GLU A 51 -21.65 -8.51 -14.69
CA GLU A 51 -20.74 -9.64 -14.41
C GLU A 51 -20.35 -9.80 -12.91
N TRP A 52 -20.63 -8.82 -12.05
CA TRP A 52 -20.04 -8.70 -10.70
C TRP A 52 -20.58 -9.64 -9.61
N LEU A 53 -21.73 -10.27 -9.83
CA LEU A 53 -22.32 -11.17 -8.83
C LEU A 53 -21.51 -12.47 -8.65
N ASN A 54 -20.63 -12.80 -9.60
CA ASN A 54 -19.88 -14.07 -9.58
C ASN A 54 -18.58 -14.02 -8.76
N VAL A 55 -17.97 -12.84 -8.55
CA VAL A 55 -16.66 -12.72 -7.86
C VAL A 55 -16.75 -12.99 -6.36
N THR A 56 -17.91 -12.73 -5.74
CA THR A 56 -18.13 -12.97 -4.31
C THR A 56 -18.18 -14.46 -3.92
N ASN A 57 -18.35 -15.35 -4.90
CA ASN A 57 -18.46 -16.79 -4.72
C ASN A 57 -17.20 -17.58 -5.11
N LEU A 58 -16.14 -16.91 -5.59
CA LEU A 58 -14.89 -17.60 -5.97
C LEU A 58 -14.08 -17.96 -4.73
N LYS A 59 -13.68 -19.24 -4.62
CA LYS A 59 -12.74 -19.67 -3.59
C LYS A 59 -11.34 -19.11 -3.89
N PRO A 60 -10.47 -18.89 -2.89
CA PRO A 60 -9.10 -18.40 -3.08
C PRO A 60 -8.26 -19.19 -4.10
N ASN A 61 -8.60 -20.46 -4.34
CA ASN A 61 -7.89 -21.36 -5.24
C ASN A 61 -8.59 -21.57 -6.60
N GLU A 62 -9.75 -20.94 -6.82
CA GLU A 62 -10.52 -20.97 -8.07
C GLU A 62 -10.35 -19.65 -8.85
N MET A 63 -9.35 -18.84 -8.47
CA MET A 63 -8.97 -17.65 -9.20
C MET A 63 -8.21 -18.09 -10.45
N ASP A 64 -8.94 -18.27 -11.55
CA ASP A 64 -8.34 -18.49 -12.87
C ASP A 64 -7.23 -17.46 -13.07
N TYR A 65 -6.00 -17.95 -13.22
CA TYR A 65 -4.90 -17.14 -13.73
C TYR A 65 -5.39 -16.59 -15.06
N VAL A 66 -5.72 -15.30 -15.08
CA VAL A 66 -6.32 -14.63 -16.22
C VAL A 66 -5.42 -14.89 -17.43
N ASN A 67 -5.89 -15.71 -18.37
CA ASN A 67 -5.18 -16.11 -19.59
C ASN A 67 -5.01 -14.95 -20.59
N HIS A 68 -5.09 -13.71 -20.13
CA HIS A 68 -4.82 -12.51 -20.90
C HIS A 68 -3.61 -11.83 -20.28
N CYS A 69 -2.42 -12.24 -20.73
CA CYS A 69 -1.23 -11.43 -20.56
C CYS A 69 -1.50 -10.09 -21.27
N PRO A 70 -1.54 -8.94 -20.56
CA PRO A 70 -1.67 -7.66 -21.23
C PRO A 70 -0.53 -7.53 -22.25
N PRO A 71 -0.78 -6.89 -23.41
CA PRO A 71 0.22 -6.77 -24.47
C PRO A 71 1.52 -6.22 -23.87
N GLN A 72 2.62 -6.93 -24.13
CA GLN A 72 3.94 -6.53 -23.64
C GLN A 72 4.24 -5.11 -24.13
N SER A 73 4.56 -4.21 -23.20
CA SER A 73 4.91 -2.83 -23.56
C SER A 73 6.12 -2.83 -24.49
N SER A 74 6.07 -2.08 -25.59
CA SER A 74 7.19 -1.92 -26.51
C SER A 74 8.41 -1.22 -25.89
N ASP A 75 8.24 -0.57 -24.73
CA ASP A 75 9.31 0.08 -23.97
C ASP A 75 9.82 -0.82 -22.82
N GLN A 76 10.93 -1.51 -23.09
CA GLN A 76 11.62 -2.35 -22.11
C GLN A 76 12.06 -1.58 -20.86
N ASN A 77 12.38 -0.28 -20.98
CA ASN A 77 12.83 0.54 -19.86
C ASN A 77 11.68 0.80 -18.88
N LEU A 78 10.49 1.14 -19.41
CA LEU A 78 9.29 1.29 -18.60
C LEU A 78 8.91 -0.03 -17.91
N SER A 79 8.92 -1.13 -18.65
CA SER A 79 8.66 -2.47 -18.09
C SER A 79 9.62 -2.80 -16.93
N ASN A 80 10.92 -2.56 -17.11
CA ASN A 80 11.92 -2.79 -16.06
C ASN A 80 11.67 -1.93 -14.83
N LYS A 81 11.24 -0.67 -15.00
CA LYS A 81 10.90 0.22 -13.88
C LYS A 81 9.67 -0.25 -13.12
N VAL A 82 8.63 -0.69 -13.82
CA VAL A 82 7.39 -1.19 -13.19
C VAL A 82 7.64 -2.50 -12.43
N HIS A 83 8.37 -3.45 -13.03
CA HIS A 83 8.75 -4.67 -12.33
C HIS A 83 9.67 -4.36 -11.14
N GLY A 84 10.68 -3.51 -11.37
CA GLY A 84 11.62 -3.07 -10.35
C GLY A 84 10.94 -2.37 -9.17
N SER A 85 9.88 -1.58 -9.40
CA SER A 85 9.14 -0.94 -8.32
C SER A 85 8.36 -1.94 -7.47
N MET A 86 7.70 -2.91 -8.10
CA MET A 86 6.94 -3.94 -7.37
C MET A 86 7.86 -4.89 -6.59
N MET A 87 8.95 -5.34 -7.23
CA MET A 87 9.95 -6.18 -6.56
C MET A 87 10.70 -5.41 -5.47
N GLY A 88 11.09 -4.17 -5.75
CA GLY A 88 11.82 -3.32 -4.81
C GLY A 88 11.01 -3.01 -3.55
N MET A 89 9.70 -2.79 -3.68
CA MET A 89 8.79 -2.67 -2.54
C MET A 89 8.79 -3.94 -1.69
N ALA A 90 8.63 -5.12 -2.29
CA ALA A 90 8.62 -6.39 -1.55
C ALA A 90 9.97 -6.73 -0.90
N ILE A 91 11.08 -6.39 -1.56
CA ILE A 91 12.43 -6.54 -1.01
C ILE A 91 12.63 -5.57 0.16
N GLY A 92 12.20 -4.31 0.02
CA GLY A 92 12.30 -3.30 1.07
C GLY A 92 11.51 -3.67 2.32
N ASP A 93 10.28 -4.16 2.13
CA ASP A 93 9.42 -4.75 3.17
C ASP A 93 10.15 -5.89 3.90
N ALA A 94 10.58 -6.93 3.17
CA ALA A 94 11.25 -8.09 3.77
C ALA A 94 12.57 -7.74 4.50
N LEU A 95 13.33 -6.75 4.01
CA LEU A 95 14.51 -6.23 4.70
C LEU A 95 14.12 -5.50 5.99
N GLY A 96 13.16 -4.57 5.91
CA GLY A 96 12.70 -3.76 7.04
C GLY A 96 12.07 -4.60 8.16
N ALA A 97 11.30 -5.63 7.80
CA ALA A 97 10.64 -6.53 8.75
C ALA A 97 11.61 -7.20 9.73
N SER A 98 12.85 -7.47 9.30
CA SER A 98 13.87 -8.11 10.15
C SER A 98 14.29 -7.27 11.36
N VAL A 99 14.05 -5.97 11.32
CA VAL A 99 14.47 -4.99 12.34
C VAL A 99 13.33 -4.08 12.78
N GLU A 100 12.09 -4.46 12.47
CA GLU A 100 10.91 -3.75 12.93
C GLU A 100 10.94 -3.58 14.46
N PHE A 101 10.54 -2.39 14.92
CA PHE A 101 10.58 -1.96 16.33
C PHE A 101 11.96 -1.97 17.01
N ARG A 102 13.05 -2.20 16.28
CA ARG A 102 14.40 -2.03 16.81
C ARG A 102 14.79 -0.55 16.87
N PRO A 103 15.49 -0.13 17.92
CA PRO A 103 16.03 1.23 18.00
C PRO A 103 17.13 1.42 16.93
N ARG A 104 17.37 2.66 16.52
CA ARG A 104 18.36 2.95 15.46
C ARG A 104 19.77 2.49 15.85
N GLU A 105 20.12 2.62 17.12
CA GLU A 105 21.40 2.22 17.70
C GLU A 105 21.65 0.70 17.56
N TYR A 106 20.59 -0.11 17.51
CA TYR A 106 20.71 -1.55 17.23
C TYR A 106 21.28 -1.81 15.83
N LEU A 107 20.88 -1.01 14.84
CA LEU A 107 21.32 -1.15 13.45
C LEU A 107 22.77 -0.70 13.23
N GLU A 108 23.29 0.18 14.08
CA GLU A 108 24.70 0.57 14.05
C GLU A 108 25.60 -0.62 14.40
N GLN A 109 25.17 -1.46 15.33
CA GLN A 109 25.89 -2.65 15.76
C GLN A 109 25.54 -3.89 14.92
N ASN A 110 24.34 -3.92 14.34
CA ASN A 110 23.78 -5.06 13.60
C ASN A 110 23.24 -4.61 12.23
N PRO A 111 24.12 -4.19 11.31
CA PRO A 111 23.67 -3.73 10.00
C PRO A 111 23.04 -4.87 9.19
N ILE A 112 21.89 -4.61 8.58
CA ILE A 112 21.28 -5.56 7.64
C ILE A 112 22.02 -5.46 6.31
N THR A 113 22.61 -6.59 5.87
CA THR A 113 23.33 -6.68 4.60
C THR A 113 22.71 -7.70 3.63
N ASN A 114 21.70 -8.45 4.07
CA ASN A 114 21.02 -9.48 3.29
C ASN A 114 19.57 -9.71 3.78
N LEU A 115 18.81 -10.53 3.05
CA LEU A 115 17.47 -10.96 3.44
C LEU A 115 17.54 -12.07 4.50
N GLN A 116 17.82 -11.71 5.75
CA GLN A 116 18.01 -12.67 6.84
C GLN A 116 16.71 -13.22 7.48
N GLY A 117 15.58 -12.51 7.36
CA GLY A 117 14.36 -12.85 8.09
C GLY A 117 14.46 -12.48 9.58
N GLY A 118 13.83 -13.26 10.47
CA GLY A 118 13.76 -13.00 11.91
C GLY A 118 12.75 -11.91 12.25
N GLY A 119 13.20 -10.89 12.98
CA GLY A 119 12.34 -9.77 13.41
C GLY A 119 11.28 -10.17 14.43
N THR A 120 10.31 -9.27 14.62
CA THR A 120 9.18 -9.40 15.57
C THR A 120 8.42 -10.71 15.39
N TRP A 121 8.29 -11.16 14.14
CA TRP A 121 7.42 -12.25 13.73
C TRP A 121 8.17 -13.57 13.46
N GLY A 122 9.50 -13.61 13.63
CA GLY A 122 10.29 -14.82 13.41
C GLY A 122 10.24 -15.32 11.96
N LEU A 123 10.27 -14.39 11.00
CA LEU A 123 10.11 -14.67 9.58
C LEU A 123 11.27 -15.49 9.00
N LYS A 124 10.99 -16.30 7.97
CA LYS A 124 12.04 -16.88 7.13
C LYS A 124 12.66 -15.80 6.24
N ALA A 125 13.90 -16.01 5.84
CA ALA A 125 14.59 -15.19 4.85
C ALA A 125 13.70 -14.92 3.61
N GLY A 126 13.48 -13.64 3.29
CA GLY A 126 12.69 -13.20 2.13
C GLY A 126 11.17 -13.16 2.32
N GLN A 127 10.63 -13.55 3.49
CA GLN A 127 9.22 -13.32 3.80
C GLN A 127 8.97 -11.83 4.09
N TRP A 128 7.95 -11.29 3.43
CA TRP A 128 7.44 -9.91 3.49
C TRP A 128 6.14 -9.83 4.30
N THR A 129 5.71 -8.64 4.70
CA THR A 129 4.62 -8.40 5.67
C THR A 129 3.33 -7.86 5.04
N ASP A 130 2.58 -7.04 5.77
CA ASP A 130 1.29 -6.50 5.34
C ASP A 130 1.43 -5.51 4.17
N ASP A 131 2.53 -4.75 4.08
CA ASP A 131 2.82 -3.84 2.98
C ASP A 131 2.70 -4.55 1.61
N THR A 132 3.45 -5.64 1.43
CA THR A 132 3.41 -6.42 0.18
C THR A 132 2.09 -7.17 0.03
N SER A 133 1.51 -7.70 1.12
CA SER A 133 0.21 -8.38 1.08
C SER A 133 -0.89 -7.49 0.52
N MET A 134 -0.97 -6.25 1.03
CA MET A 134 -1.97 -5.26 0.62
C MET A 134 -1.71 -4.78 -0.81
N ALA A 135 -0.44 -4.56 -1.18
CA ALA A 135 -0.12 -4.16 -2.55
C ALA A 135 -0.47 -5.23 -3.59
N LEU A 136 -0.22 -6.51 -3.30
CA LEU A 136 -0.61 -7.63 -4.17
C LEU A 136 -2.14 -7.74 -4.27
N CYS A 137 -2.86 -7.56 -3.16
CA CYS A 137 -4.32 -7.57 -3.19
C CYS A 137 -4.89 -6.44 -4.06
N LEU A 138 -4.31 -5.23 -3.98
CA LEU A 138 -4.68 -4.11 -4.84
C LEU A 138 -4.36 -4.40 -6.31
N ALA A 139 -3.17 -4.91 -6.62
CA ALA A 139 -2.78 -5.27 -7.97
C ALA A 139 -3.72 -6.31 -8.58
N ALA A 140 -4.07 -7.36 -7.82
CA ALA A 140 -5.04 -8.36 -8.27
C ALA A 140 -6.42 -7.75 -8.53
N SER A 141 -6.86 -6.81 -7.69
CA SER A 141 -8.12 -6.09 -7.92
C SER A 141 -8.08 -5.30 -9.22
N LEU A 142 -7.02 -4.51 -9.43
CA LEU A 142 -6.87 -3.69 -10.64
C LEU A 142 -6.88 -4.53 -11.92
N ILE A 143 -6.22 -5.69 -11.89
CA ILE A 143 -6.15 -6.62 -13.03
C ILE A 143 -7.53 -7.24 -13.29
N CYS A 144 -8.15 -7.84 -12.27
CA CYS A 144 -9.42 -8.55 -12.44
C CYS A 144 -10.60 -7.63 -12.74
N GLN A 145 -10.56 -6.39 -12.25
CA GLN A 145 -11.63 -5.42 -12.42
C GLN A 145 -11.40 -4.50 -13.63
N HIS A 146 -10.30 -4.70 -14.37
CA HIS A 146 -9.88 -3.80 -15.46
C HIS A 146 -9.91 -2.31 -15.07
N GLY A 147 -9.59 -2.00 -13.81
CA GLY A 147 -9.79 -0.67 -13.24
C GLY A 147 -9.86 -0.69 -11.71
N PHE A 148 -10.07 0.49 -11.11
CA PHE A 148 -10.16 0.62 -9.66
C PHE A 148 -11.57 0.29 -9.14
N SER A 149 -11.67 -0.69 -8.26
CA SER A 149 -12.89 -1.05 -7.52
C SER A 149 -12.59 -1.10 -6.03
N ALA A 150 -13.05 -0.10 -5.27
CA ALA A 150 -12.85 -0.03 -3.83
C ALA A 150 -13.49 -1.23 -3.10
N TYR A 151 -14.61 -1.74 -3.61
CA TYR A 151 -15.29 -2.90 -3.03
C TYR A 151 -14.46 -4.18 -3.20
N ASP A 152 -14.03 -4.48 -4.44
CA ASP A 152 -13.22 -5.70 -4.71
C ASP A 152 -11.87 -5.67 -3.98
N GLN A 153 -11.23 -4.49 -3.90
CA GLN A 153 -10.04 -4.28 -3.08
C GLN A 153 -10.26 -4.66 -1.61
N LEU A 154 -11.36 -4.18 -0.99
CA LEU A 154 -11.70 -4.51 0.40
C LEU A 154 -12.07 -5.99 0.58
N VAL A 155 -12.71 -6.62 -0.42
CA VAL A 155 -12.96 -8.08 -0.41
C VAL A 155 -11.65 -8.85 -0.37
N ARG A 156 -10.64 -8.47 -1.15
CA ARG A 156 -9.33 -9.13 -1.17
C ARG A 156 -8.54 -8.88 0.11
N TYR A 157 -8.59 -7.66 0.64
CA TYR A 157 -7.98 -7.36 1.95
C TYR A 157 -8.64 -8.20 3.06
N LYS A 158 -9.96 -8.40 3.01
CA LYS A 158 -10.66 -9.34 3.90
C LYS A 158 -10.15 -10.77 3.71
N TRP A 159 -9.94 -11.24 2.48
CA TRP A 159 -9.40 -12.58 2.23
C TRP A 159 -7.98 -12.74 2.76
N TRP A 160 -7.12 -11.75 2.57
CA TRP A 160 -5.79 -11.73 3.20
C TRP A 160 -5.95 -11.85 4.72
N TRP A 161 -6.71 -10.94 5.32
CA TRP A 161 -6.90 -10.86 6.77
C TRP A 161 -7.50 -12.11 7.40
N ARG A 162 -8.45 -12.77 6.73
CA ARG A 162 -9.19 -13.93 7.27
C ARG A 162 -8.64 -15.27 6.85
N LYS A 163 -7.95 -15.35 5.71
CA LYS A 163 -7.57 -16.61 5.05
C LYS A 163 -6.10 -16.67 4.62
N GLY A 164 -5.32 -15.61 4.82
CA GLY A 164 -3.93 -15.56 4.40
C GLY A 164 -3.74 -15.45 2.88
N TYR A 165 -4.76 -15.06 2.13
CA TYR A 165 -4.64 -14.79 0.70
C TYR A 165 -3.53 -13.77 0.46
N MET A 166 -2.59 -14.08 -0.46
CA MET A 166 -1.42 -13.25 -0.73
C MET A 166 -0.62 -12.90 0.53
N SER A 167 -0.41 -13.86 1.43
CA SER A 167 0.54 -13.77 2.54
C SER A 167 1.77 -14.64 2.27
N SER A 168 2.95 -14.13 2.64
CA SER A 168 4.21 -14.88 2.59
C SER A 168 4.30 -16.04 3.59
N THR A 169 3.44 -16.05 4.62
CA THR A 169 3.40 -17.07 5.70
C THR A 169 2.16 -17.94 5.66
N GLY A 170 1.28 -17.76 4.67
CA GLY A 170 0.02 -18.49 4.53
C GLY A 170 -1.09 -18.07 5.51
N HIS A 171 -0.86 -17.07 6.36
CA HIS A 171 -1.86 -16.47 7.25
C HIS A 171 -1.62 -14.96 7.39
N CYS A 172 -2.63 -14.18 7.80
CA CYS A 172 -2.43 -12.75 8.06
C CYS A 172 -1.68 -12.53 9.37
N PHE A 173 -0.67 -11.68 9.32
CA PHE A 173 0.06 -11.14 10.45
C PHE A 173 0.40 -9.68 10.15
N ASP A 174 0.93 -8.96 11.13
CA ASP A 174 1.38 -7.56 11.02
C ASP A 174 0.33 -6.52 10.59
N ILE A 175 -0.96 -6.88 10.58
CA ILE A 175 -2.01 -5.94 10.18
C ILE A 175 -2.08 -4.74 11.14
N GLY A 176 -1.84 -3.55 10.60
CA GLY A 176 -1.97 -2.29 11.32
C GLY A 176 -3.37 -2.08 11.94
N LYS A 177 -3.41 -1.43 13.11
CA LYS A 177 -4.66 -1.20 13.87
C LYS A 177 -5.73 -0.50 13.04
N SER A 178 -5.37 0.55 12.29
CA SER A 178 -6.29 1.30 11.45
C SER A 178 -6.84 0.46 10.29
N THR A 179 -5.99 -0.31 9.62
CA THR A 179 -6.39 -1.23 8.54
C THR A 179 -7.37 -2.27 9.07
N LYS A 180 -7.05 -2.89 10.21
CA LYS A 180 -7.93 -3.85 10.88
C LYS A 180 -9.30 -3.25 11.20
N GLN A 181 -9.32 -2.05 11.79
CA GLN A 181 -10.57 -1.35 12.11
C GLN A 181 -11.41 -1.05 10.87
N ALA A 182 -10.79 -0.62 9.77
CA ALA A 182 -11.49 -0.38 8.51
C ALA A 182 -12.12 -1.67 7.95
N LEU A 183 -11.38 -2.79 7.99
CA LEU A 183 -11.90 -4.09 7.56
C LEU A 183 -12.99 -4.62 8.50
N ASP A 184 -12.87 -4.43 9.81
CA ASP A 184 -13.92 -4.74 10.78
C ASP A 184 -15.23 -4.03 10.44
N VAL A 185 -15.18 -2.74 10.08
CA VAL A 185 -16.37 -1.99 9.65
C VAL A 185 -16.93 -2.53 8.35
N PHE A 186 -16.07 -2.83 7.37
CA PHE A 186 -16.48 -3.38 6.08
C PHE A 186 -17.20 -4.73 6.21
N VAL A 187 -16.68 -5.64 7.04
CA VAL A 187 -17.22 -7.00 7.19
C VAL A 187 -18.58 -7.04 7.91
N ARG A 188 -18.94 -5.98 8.63
CA ARG A 188 -20.23 -5.86 9.34
C ARG A 188 -21.38 -5.34 8.46
N ARG A 189 -21.08 -4.85 7.26
CA ARG A 189 -22.05 -4.32 6.30
C ARG A 189 -22.46 -5.40 5.30
#